data_AF-A0A2V5T385-F1
#
_entry.id   AF-A0A2V5T385-F1
#
_cell.length_a   1.000
_cell.length_b   1.000
_cell.length_c   1.000
_cell.angle_alpha   90.00
_cell.angle_beta   90.00
_cell.angle_gamma   90.00
#
_symmetry.space_group_name_H-M   'P 1'
#
loop_
_entity.id
_entity.type
_entity.pdbx_description
1 polymer ?
#
loop_
_entity_poly.entity_id
_entity_poly.type
_entity_poly.pdbx_seq_one_letter_code
_entity_poly.pdbx_strand_id
1 'polypeptide(L)'
;MSNLRFNIPPLLHERTMLLTLQNGLGNEEFLAEYFGAERVLGGLCFICLSRVSRTEVERYDYGHIMIGEYESKPSERTHAIALHFSGCGIKCSVAEDLALEHWRKLVWNIPFNGLSILAGGIDTATILVTRRCIA
;
A
#
# COMPACT_ATOMS: atom_id res chain seq x y z
N MET A 1 -13.35 -2.34 -8.37
CA MET A 1 -13.89 -1.75 -7.12
C MET A 1 -15.42 -1.87 -7.00
N SER A 2 -16.17 -2.13 -8.09
CA SER A 2 -17.65 -2.17 -8.09
C SER A 2 -18.30 -3.16 -7.11
N ASN A 3 -17.62 -4.25 -6.73
CA ASN A 3 -18.22 -5.28 -5.86
C ASN A 3 -17.92 -5.09 -4.36
N LEU A 4 -17.00 -4.20 -3.98
CA LEU A 4 -16.62 -4.03 -2.57
C LEU A 4 -17.78 -3.49 -1.73
N ARG A 5 -18.58 -2.59 -2.31
CA ARG A 5 -19.76 -2.00 -1.66
C ARG A 5 -20.82 -3.02 -1.26
N PHE A 6 -20.88 -4.16 -1.93
CA PHE A 6 -21.83 -5.23 -1.62
C PHE A 6 -21.21 -6.34 -0.76
N ASN A 7 -19.92 -6.61 -0.94
CA ASN A 7 -19.24 -7.73 -0.29
C ASN A 7 -18.65 -7.39 1.08
N ILE A 8 -18.28 -6.13 1.33
CA ILE A 8 -17.70 -5.70 2.61
C ILE A 8 -18.76 -5.57 3.71
N PRO A 9 -19.94 -4.94 3.51
CA PRO A 9 -20.88 -4.69 4.60
C PRO A 9 -21.27 -5.91 5.45
N PRO A 10 -21.50 -7.11 4.87
CA PRO A 10 -21.79 -8.32 5.67
C PRO A 10 -20.67 -8.75 6.62
N LEU A 11 -19.44 -8.26 6.42
CA LEU A 11 -18.26 -8.57 7.24
C LEU A 11 -18.01 -7.51 8.34
N LEU A 12 -18.70 -6.36 8.25
CA LEU A 12 -18.49 -5.24 9.16
C LEU A 12 -19.22 -5.46 10.49
N HIS A 13 -18.45 -5.41 11.57
CA HIS A 13 -18.92 -5.36 12.94
C HIS A 13 -18.40 -4.09 13.60
N GLU A 14 -18.80 -3.83 14.85
CA GLU A 14 -18.44 -2.61 15.59
C GLU A 14 -16.93 -2.37 15.67
N ARG A 15 -16.13 -3.44 15.75
CA ARG A 15 -14.66 -3.36 15.89
C ARG A 15 -13.90 -3.73 14.61
N THR A 16 -14.59 -3.95 13.50
CA THR A 16 -13.93 -4.31 12.23
C THR A 16 -13.17 -3.11 11.69
N MET A 17 -11.87 -3.31 11.46
CA MET A 17 -10.99 -2.34 10.80
C MET A 17 -10.77 -2.72 9.34
N LEU A 18 -10.62 -1.71 8.48
CA LEU A 18 -10.35 -1.86 7.05
C LEU A 18 -8.96 -1.32 6.74
N LEU A 19 -8.01 -2.24 6.50
CA LEU A 19 -6.65 -1.91 6.09
C LEU A 19 -6.49 -2.13 4.59
N THR A 20 -6.23 -1.07 3.82
CA THR A 20 -5.85 -1.19 2.41
C THR A 20 -4.33 -1.24 2.25
N LEU A 21 -3.83 -2.17 1.42
CA LEU A 21 -2.40 -2.32 1.09
C LEU A 21 -2.12 -2.04 -0.40
N GLN A 22 -3.12 -1.50 -1.11
CA GLN A 22 -3.02 -1.23 -2.54
C GLN A 22 -2.14 0.01 -2.79
N ASN A 23 -1.37 -0.03 -3.89
CA ASN A 23 -0.63 1.16 -4.33
C ASN A 23 -1.59 2.24 -4.85
N GLY A 24 -1.13 3.50 -4.78
CA GLY A 24 -1.86 4.65 -5.31
C GLY A 24 -2.52 5.48 -4.21
N LEU A 25 -3.35 6.44 -4.63
CA LEU A 25 -4.17 7.31 -3.78
C LEU A 25 -5.65 7.03 -4.05
N GLY A 26 -6.53 7.43 -3.14
CA GLY A 26 -7.99 7.31 -3.30
C GLY A 26 -8.59 6.04 -2.70
N ASN A 27 -7.75 5.09 -2.25
CA ASN A 27 -8.25 3.83 -1.70
C ASN A 27 -8.87 4.04 -0.32
N GLU A 28 -8.17 4.76 0.55
CA GLU A 28 -8.61 5.11 1.89
C GLU A 28 -9.83 6.02 1.85
N GLU A 29 -9.83 7.04 0.97
CA GLU A 29 -10.95 7.94 0.73
C GLU A 29 -12.20 7.17 0.28
N PHE A 30 -12.03 6.24 -0.65
CA PHE A 30 -13.11 5.36 -1.08
C PHE A 30 -13.63 4.51 0.09
N LEU A 31 -12.76 3.88 0.88
CA LEU A 31 -13.20 3.07 2.01
C LEU A 31 -13.91 3.92 3.07
N ALA A 32 -13.43 5.14 3.31
CA ALA A 32 -14.01 6.07 4.28
C ALA A 32 -15.40 6.54 3.84
N GLU A 33 -15.57 6.89 2.56
CA GLU A 33 -16.85 7.32 1.98
C GLU A 33 -17.93 6.25 2.10
N TYR A 34 -17.58 4.97 1.89
CA TYR A 34 -18.56 3.88 1.82
C TYR A 34 -18.72 3.08 3.12
N PHE A 35 -17.72 3.08 4.01
CA PHE A 35 -17.71 2.22 5.20
C PHE A 35 -17.39 2.94 6.50
N GLY A 36 -17.18 4.26 6.48
CA GLY A 36 -16.88 5.08 7.65
C GLY A 36 -15.38 5.32 7.84
N ALA A 37 -14.97 6.59 7.97
CA ALA A 37 -13.56 6.97 8.09
C ALA A 37 -12.89 6.39 9.34
N GLU A 38 -13.65 6.23 10.43
CA GLU A 38 -13.15 5.83 11.74
C GLU A 38 -12.58 4.42 11.78
N ARG A 39 -12.83 3.58 10.78
CA ARG A 39 -12.30 2.21 10.72
C ARG A 39 -11.21 2.01 9.68
N VAL A 40 -10.85 3.06 8.93
CA VAL A 40 -9.94 2.95 7.78
C VAL A 40 -8.50 3.16 8.21
N LEU A 41 -7.65 2.24 7.75
CA LEU A 41 -6.20 2.34 7.81
C LEU A 41 -5.65 2.19 6.40
N GLY A 42 -4.61 2.95 6.11
CA GLY A 42 -3.81 2.81 4.90
C GLY A 42 -2.51 2.09 5.20
N GLY A 43 -1.98 1.41 4.19
CA GLY A 43 -0.73 0.69 4.29
C GLY A 43 0.10 0.75 3.02
N LEU A 44 1.39 1.02 3.21
CA LEU A 44 2.39 1.09 2.17
C LEU A 44 3.24 -0.16 2.22
N CYS A 45 3.08 -1.02 1.22
CA CYS A 45 3.95 -2.18 1.04
C CYS A 45 5.21 -1.81 0.25
N PHE A 46 6.38 -2.00 0.86
CA PHE A 46 7.67 -1.98 0.17
C PHE A 46 8.10 -3.44 0.01
N ILE A 47 7.65 -4.03 -1.10
CA ILE A 47 7.82 -5.44 -1.43
C ILE A 47 8.13 -5.58 -2.92
N CYS A 48 9.03 -6.51 -3.26
CA CYS A 48 9.29 -6.91 -4.63
C CYS A 48 8.83 -8.34 -4.81
N LEU A 49 7.63 -8.50 -5.39
CA LEU A 49 7.05 -9.80 -5.69
C LEU A 49 6.44 -9.82 -7.08
N SER A 50 6.46 -11.00 -7.71
CA SER A 50 5.78 -11.24 -8.97
C SER A 50 4.95 -12.51 -8.87
N ARG A 51 3.77 -12.50 -9.46
CA ARG A 51 2.95 -13.70 -9.60
C ARG A 51 3.29 -14.36 -10.92
N VAL A 52 4.07 -15.42 -10.88
CA VAL A 52 4.54 -16.16 -12.06
C VAL A 52 3.53 -17.19 -12.57
N SER A 53 2.60 -17.64 -11.73
CA SER A 53 1.49 -18.51 -12.14
C SER A 53 0.23 -18.31 -11.29
N ARG A 54 -0.84 -19.10 -11.51
CA ARG A 54 -2.06 -19.02 -10.69
C ARG A 54 -1.83 -19.38 -9.22
N THR A 55 -0.79 -20.15 -8.92
CA THR A 55 -0.54 -20.74 -7.60
C THR A 55 0.84 -20.38 -7.06
N GLU A 56 1.63 -19.60 -7.80
CA GLU A 56 3.04 -19.33 -7.48
C GLU A 56 3.34 -17.85 -7.49
N VAL A 57 4.02 -17.41 -6.43
CA VAL A 57 4.48 -16.04 -6.23
C VAL A 57 5.96 -16.11 -5.88
N GLU A 58 6.78 -15.42 -6.67
CA GLU A 58 8.19 -15.23 -6.39
C GLU A 58 8.38 -13.94 -5.59
N ARG A 59 9.18 -14.03 -4.53
CA ARG A 59 9.62 -12.89 -3.72
C ARG A 59 11.09 -12.65 -4.00
N TYR A 60 11.43 -11.45 -4.45
CA TYR A 60 12.79 -11.10 -4.83
C TYR A 60 13.49 -10.29 -3.74
N ASP A 61 12.80 -9.32 -3.15
CA ASP A 61 13.41 -8.40 -2.20
C ASP A 61 12.37 -7.65 -1.35
N TYR A 62 12.86 -6.91 -0.37
CA TYR A 62 12.10 -6.18 0.63
C TYR A 62 11.09 -7.08 1.35
N GLY A 63 10.19 -6.48 2.12
CA GLY A 63 9.33 -7.23 3.04
C GLY A 63 8.90 -6.41 4.24
N HIS A 64 8.81 -5.08 4.09
CA HIS A 64 8.30 -4.24 5.15
C HIS A 64 7.04 -3.51 4.71
N ILE A 65 6.14 -3.34 5.66
CA ILE A 65 4.89 -2.63 5.50
C ILE A 65 4.91 -1.45 6.47
N MET A 66 4.41 -0.32 6.03
CA MET A 66 4.13 0.80 6.91
C MET A 66 2.62 1.01 6.95
N ILE A 67 2.02 1.19 8.13
CA ILE A 67 0.57 1.39 8.27
C ILE A 67 0.28 2.67 9.04
N GLY A 68 -0.87 3.31 8.78
CA GLY A 68 -1.33 4.49 9.49
C GLY A 68 -2.84 4.62 9.45
N GLU A 69 -3.41 5.46 10.30
CA GLU A 69 -4.85 5.72 10.32
C GLU A 69 -5.21 6.80 9.29
N TYR A 70 -6.36 6.64 8.64
CA TYR A 70 -6.86 7.64 7.69
C TYR A 70 -7.33 8.89 8.44
N GLU A 71 -6.76 10.04 8.09
CA GLU A 71 -7.04 11.37 8.67
C GLU A 71 -7.00 11.43 10.21
N SER A 72 -6.27 10.51 10.85
CA SER A 72 -6.17 10.37 12.30
C SER A 72 -4.76 10.00 12.70
N LYS A 73 -4.39 10.33 13.94
CA LYS A 73 -3.12 9.86 14.51
C LYS A 73 -3.21 8.37 14.85
N PRO A 74 -2.10 7.63 14.79
CA PRO A 74 -2.07 6.24 15.24
C PRO A 74 -2.53 6.09 16.68
N SER A 75 -3.41 5.12 16.92
CA SER A 75 -3.86 4.71 18.24
C SER A 75 -3.34 3.32 18.63
N GLU A 76 -3.76 2.81 19.80
CA GLU A 76 -3.41 1.47 20.26
C GLU A 76 -3.76 0.37 19.24
N ARG A 77 -4.87 0.51 18.52
CA ARG A 77 -5.30 -0.47 17.52
C ARG A 77 -4.31 -0.59 16.35
N THR A 78 -3.72 0.53 15.95
CA THR A 78 -2.76 0.59 14.85
C THR A 78 -1.45 -0.09 15.25
N HIS A 79 -1.00 0.15 16.48
CA HIS A 79 0.17 -0.53 17.04
C HIS A 79 -0.07 -2.03 17.23
N ALA A 80 -1.28 -2.44 17.64
CA ALA A 80 -1.65 -3.84 17.75
C ALA A 80 -1.57 -4.56 16.39
N ILE A 81 -2.05 -3.94 15.31
CA ILE A 81 -1.93 -4.49 13.95
C ILE A 81 -0.45 -4.63 13.55
N ALA A 82 0.38 -3.61 13.79
CA ALA A 82 1.81 -3.67 13.47
C ALA A 82 2.53 -4.80 14.22
N LEU A 83 2.18 -5.01 15.50
CA LEU A 83 2.67 -6.13 16.29
C LEU A 83 2.21 -7.48 15.74
N HIS A 84 0.97 -7.60 15.26
CA HIS A 84 0.48 -8.82 14.61
C HIS A 84 1.27 -9.16 13.35
N PHE A 85 1.53 -8.19 12.48
CA PHE A 85 2.40 -8.40 11.31
C PHE A 85 3.80 -8.83 11.72
N SER A 86 4.37 -8.16 12.72
CA SER A 86 5.72 -8.46 13.22
C SER A 86 5.81 -9.86 13.82
N GLY A 87 4.77 -10.32 14.54
CA GLY A 87 4.66 -11.68 15.06
C GLY A 87 4.60 -12.76 13.96
N CYS A 88 4.12 -12.39 12.77
CA CYS A 88 4.15 -13.25 11.57
C CYS A 88 5.46 -13.13 10.77
N GLY A 89 6.47 -12.43 11.28
CA GLY A 89 7.76 -12.22 10.59
C GLY A 89 7.72 -11.15 9.49
N ILE A 90 6.65 -10.35 9.41
CA ILE A 90 6.54 -9.23 8.46
C ILE A 90 6.92 -7.95 9.20
N LYS A 91 8.02 -7.31 8.81
CA LYS A 91 8.44 -6.04 9.41
C LYS A 91 7.33 -5.00 9.18
N CYS A 92 6.72 -4.52 10.26
CA CYS A 92 5.66 -3.52 10.16
C CYS A 92 5.95 -2.31 11.05
N SER A 93 5.95 -1.12 10.46
CA SER A 93 6.11 0.15 11.16
C SER A 93 4.81 0.97 11.12
N VAL A 94 4.65 1.85 12.09
CA VAL A 94 3.50 2.76 12.17
C VAL A 94 3.91 4.14 11.66
N ALA A 95 3.11 4.72 10.77
CA ALA A 95 3.28 6.07 10.25
C ALA A 95 2.53 7.09 11.11
N GLU A 96 3.22 8.15 11.53
CA GLU A 96 2.60 9.30 12.21
C GLU A 96 1.73 10.13 11.26
N ASP A 97 2.13 10.20 9.99
CA ASP A 97 1.41 10.90 8.92
C ASP A 97 1.32 9.99 7.69
N LEU A 98 0.19 9.30 7.56
CA LEU A 98 -0.06 8.38 6.45
C LEU A 98 0.00 9.07 5.08
N ALA A 99 -0.50 10.30 4.99
CA ALA A 99 -0.54 11.05 3.73
C ALA A 99 0.87 11.43 3.27
N LEU A 100 1.74 11.86 4.19
CA LEU A 100 3.14 12.14 3.90
C LEU A 100 3.87 10.91 3.36
N GLU A 101 3.65 9.74 3.96
CA GLU A 101 4.30 8.50 3.53
C GLU A 101 3.82 8.05 2.14
N HIS A 102 2.54 8.24 1.82
CA HIS A 102 2.01 8.03 0.47
C HIS A 102 2.72 8.92 -0.55
N TRP A 103 2.86 10.22 -0.26
CA TRP A 103 3.59 11.14 -1.12
C TRP A 103 5.05 10.74 -1.32
N ARG A 104 5.75 10.34 -0.26
CA ARG A 104 7.13 9.82 -0.37
C ARG A 104 7.21 8.61 -1.29
N LYS A 105 6.27 7.68 -1.19
CA LYS A 105 6.22 6.52 -2.08
C LYS A 105 5.90 6.90 -3.53
N LEU A 106 5.04 7.88 -3.75
CA LEU A 106 4.67 8.35 -5.08
C LEU A 106 5.81 9.04 -5.81
N VAL A 107 6.71 9.74 -5.09
CA VAL A 107 7.94 10.29 -5.67
C VAL A 107 8.76 9.19 -6.37
N TRP A 108 8.67 7.95 -5.91
CA TRP A 108 9.26 6.79 -6.59
C TRP A 108 8.32 6.20 -7.66
N ASN A 109 7.08 5.87 -7.28
CA ASN A 109 6.17 5.12 -8.15
C ASN A 109 5.79 5.87 -9.44
N ILE A 110 5.55 7.18 -9.37
CA ILE A 110 5.12 7.97 -10.52
C ILE A 110 6.17 7.95 -11.64
N PRO A 111 7.43 8.37 -11.42
CA PRO A 111 8.42 8.37 -12.49
C PRO A 111 8.80 6.95 -12.93
N PHE A 112 9.12 6.05 -12.00
CA PHE A 112 9.70 4.76 -12.37
C PHE A 112 8.68 3.81 -13.00
N ASN A 113 7.45 3.71 -12.47
CA ASN A 113 6.45 2.83 -13.06
C ASN A 113 5.99 3.38 -14.43
N GLY A 114 5.81 4.71 -14.53
CA GLY A 114 5.40 5.36 -15.76
C GLY A 114 6.44 5.21 -16.87
N LEU A 115 7.70 5.57 -16.59
CA LEU A 115 8.80 5.49 -17.56
C LEU A 115 9.11 4.05 -17.94
N SER A 116 9.11 3.11 -16.99
CA SER A 116 9.33 1.70 -17.26
C SER A 116 8.35 1.20 -18.33
N ILE A 117 7.04 1.45 -18.16
CA ILE A 117 6.01 1.02 -19.11
C ILE A 117 6.16 1.76 -20.44
N LEU A 118 6.31 3.09 -20.42
CA LEU A 118 6.40 3.91 -21.63
C LEU A 118 7.60 3.51 -22.51
N ALA A 119 8.71 3.11 -21.90
CA ALA A 119 9.93 2.70 -22.59
C ALA A 119 9.98 1.19 -22.90
N GLY A 120 8.87 0.47 -22.75
CA GLY A 120 8.77 -0.94 -23.17
C GLY A 120 9.14 -1.97 -22.09
N GLY A 121 8.95 -1.63 -20.82
CA GLY A 121 9.19 -2.53 -19.68
C GLY A 121 10.66 -2.58 -19.23
N ILE A 122 11.41 -1.49 -19.43
CA ILE A 122 12.80 -1.41 -18.96
C ILE A 122 12.88 -1.32 -17.43
N ASP A 123 13.98 -1.81 -16.87
CA ASP A 123 14.23 -1.74 -15.43
C ASP A 123 14.68 -0.33 -14.97
N THR A 124 14.68 -0.12 -13.65
CA THR A 124 15.06 1.17 -13.05
C THR A 124 16.52 1.52 -13.31
N ALA A 125 17.41 0.53 -13.40
CA ALA A 125 18.81 0.75 -13.74
C ALA A 125 18.95 1.35 -15.14
N THR A 126 18.22 0.82 -16.12
CA THR A 126 18.17 1.32 -17.50
C THR A 126 17.60 2.74 -17.56
N ILE A 127 16.55 3.03 -16.78
CA ILE A 127 15.97 4.38 -16.68
C ILE A 127 17.04 5.39 -16.21
N LEU A 128 17.80 5.05 -15.17
CA LEU A 128 18.79 5.93 -14.54
C LEU A 128 20.03 6.21 -15.40
N VAL A 129 20.33 5.37 -16.39
CA VAL A 129 21.46 5.58 -17.32
C VAL A 129 21.02 6.17 -18.66
N THR A 130 19.72 6.19 -18.95
CA THR A 130 19.17 6.70 -20.21
C THR A 130 19.00 8.21 -20.14
N ARG A 131 19.89 8.98 -20.81
CA ARG A 131 19.83 10.46 -20.85
C ARG A 131 18.49 11.05 -21.28
N ARG A 132 17.67 10.31 -22.03
CA ARG A 132 16.33 10.74 -22.47
C ARG A 132 15.26 10.69 -21.38
N CYS A 133 15.49 9.93 -20.30
CA CYS A 133 14.54 9.70 -19.22
C CYS A 133 14.81 10.56 -17.97
N ILE A 134 15.92 11.31 -17.95
CA ILE A 134 16.41 12.10 -16.80
C ILE A 134 16.31 13.61 -17.15
N ALA A 135 15.16 14.03 -17.65
CA ALA A 135 14.89 15.44 -17.98
C ALA A 135 14.43 16.22 -16.75
#